data_AF-A0A537A9W6-F1
#
_entry.id   AF-A0A537A9W6-F1
#
_cell.length_a   1.000
_cell.length_b   1.000
_cell.length_c   1.000
_cell.angle_alpha   90.00
_cell.angle_beta   90.00
_cell.angle_gamma   90.00
#
_symmetry.space_group_name_H-M   'P 1'
#
loop_
_entity.id
_entity.type
_entity.pdbx_description
1 polymer ?
#
loop_
_entity_poly.entity_id
_entity_poly.type
_entity_poly.pdbx_seq_one_letter_code
_entity_poly.pdbx_strand_id
1 'polypeptide(L)'
;MKALKRTAIILALGLAAGGCSVIETKSVAREDLKNAQGHVVGYKDMMRDSRTGEELAQIALFVPRIGERGEIVGYEERVRGGAVLRDLNGKRIGGSWHDLRSGKGLVIVVRGKQSDRVAMAEAPSIDDLIHLARLAN
;
A
#
# COMPACT_ATOMS: atom_id res chain seq x y z
N MET A 1 -51.58 29.14 8.45
CA MET A 1 -50.23 29.43 8.99
C MET A 1 -49.55 28.23 9.70
N LYS A 2 -49.80 26.96 9.31
CA LYS A 2 -49.15 25.79 9.93
C LYS A 2 -48.26 24.97 8.98
N ALA A 3 -48.40 25.16 7.66
CA ALA A 3 -47.66 24.41 6.64
C ALA A 3 -46.25 24.97 6.36
N LEU A 4 -46.03 26.27 6.55
CA LEU A 4 -44.77 26.94 6.20
C LEU A 4 -43.58 26.57 7.13
N LYS A 5 -43.88 26.10 8.35
CA LYS A 5 -42.84 25.78 9.36
C LYS A 5 -42.19 24.40 9.16
N ARG A 6 -42.82 23.48 8.42
CA ARG A 6 -42.27 22.13 8.20
C ARG A 6 -41.26 22.08 7.05
N THR A 7 -41.38 22.97 6.07
CA THR A 7 -40.51 22.98 4.89
C THR A 7 -39.11 23.55 5.17
N ALA A 8 -38.98 24.44 6.16
CA ALA A 8 -37.69 25.02 6.56
C ALA A 8 -36.79 24.03 7.32
N ILE A 9 -37.37 23.04 8.00
CA ILE A 9 -36.61 22.08 8.82
C ILE A 9 -35.94 21.02 7.93
N ILE A 10 -36.52 20.69 6.78
CA ILE A 10 -35.96 19.66 5.88
C ILE A 10 -34.77 20.22 5.07
N LEU A 11 -34.73 21.53 4.81
CA LEU A 11 -33.63 22.14 4.06
C LEU A 11 -32.34 22.29 4.88
N ALA A 12 -32.43 22.33 6.22
CA ALA A 12 -31.28 22.48 7.11
C ALA A 12 -30.49 21.18 7.32
N LEU A 13 -31.08 19.99 7.05
CA LEU A 13 -30.37 18.71 7.16
C LEU A 13 -29.62 18.31 5.87
N GLY A 14 -29.83 19.01 4.75
CA GLY A 14 -29.18 18.69 3.46
C GLY A 14 -27.72 19.16 3.33
N LEU A 15 -27.27 20.07 4.20
CA LEU A 15 -25.93 20.68 4.13
C LEU A 15 -24.86 19.94 4.96
N ALA A 16 -25.27 18.94 5.74
CA ALA A 16 -24.39 18.12 6.56
C ALA A 16 -23.92 16.83 5.85
N ALA A 17 -24.17 16.69 4.54
CA ALA A 17 -23.40 15.78 3.70
C ALA A 17 -22.01 16.42 3.49
N GLY A 18 -21.28 16.53 4.60
CA GLY A 18 -19.97 17.12 4.69
C GLY A 18 -19.06 16.41 3.72
N GLY A 19 -18.41 17.20 2.87
CA GLY A 19 -17.51 16.72 1.85
C GLY A 19 -16.54 15.70 2.45
N CYS A 20 -16.27 14.64 1.70
CA CYS A 20 -15.06 13.87 1.86
C CYS A 20 -13.90 14.88 1.77
N SER A 21 -13.45 15.41 2.91
CA SER A 21 -12.27 16.25 2.95
C SER A 21 -11.13 15.32 2.59
N VAL A 22 -10.71 15.37 1.33
CA VAL A 22 -9.51 14.69 0.87
C VAL A 22 -8.38 15.34 1.65
N ILE A 23 -7.79 14.60 2.58
CA ILE A 23 -6.57 15.04 3.24
C ILE A 23 -5.50 15.11 2.14
N GLU A 24 -5.11 16.33 1.77
CA GLU A 24 -4.06 16.55 0.77
C GLU A 24 -2.69 16.36 1.42
N THR A 25 -2.28 15.10 1.49
CA THR A 25 -0.94 14.71 1.95
C THR A 25 0.07 14.76 0.82
N LYS A 26 1.28 15.24 1.12
CA LYS A 26 2.45 15.13 0.24
C LYS A 26 3.47 14.20 0.86
N SER A 27 4.03 13.28 0.07
CA SER A 27 5.18 12.48 0.48
C SER A 27 6.39 13.40 0.65
N VAL A 28 7.08 13.27 1.78
CA VAL A 28 8.24 14.07 2.19
C VAL A 28 9.50 13.20 2.22
N ALA A 29 9.38 11.94 2.67
CA ALA A 29 10.48 10.99 2.69
C ALA A 29 9.95 9.56 2.55
N ARG A 30 10.71 8.70 1.88
CA ARG A 30 10.39 7.28 1.73
C ARG A 30 11.57 6.42 2.11
N GLU A 31 11.31 5.42 2.94
CA GLU A 31 12.29 4.45 3.43
C GLU A 31 11.84 3.03 3.09
N ASP A 32 12.76 2.21 2.57
CA ASP A 32 12.49 0.79 2.32
C ASP A 32 12.50 0.02 3.65
N LEU A 33 11.49 -0.82 3.85
CA LEU A 33 11.41 -1.72 4.99
C LEU A 33 12.07 -3.05 4.62
N LYS A 34 13.03 -3.49 5.46
CA LYS A 34 13.78 -4.72 5.23
C LYS A 34 13.54 -5.74 6.33
N ASN A 35 13.46 -7.02 5.96
CA ASN A 35 13.43 -8.12 6.93
C ASN A 35 14.85 -8.49 7.41
N ALA A 36 14.96 -9.48 8.29
CA ALA A 36 16.23 -9.96 8.85
C ALA A 36 17.22 -10.47 7.79
N GLN A 37 16.72 -10.97 6.66
CA GLN A 37 17.51 -11.44 5.51
C GLN A 37 17.95 -10.29 4.59
N GLY A 38 17.54 -9.04 4.87
CA GLY A 38 17.83 -7.87 4.06
C GLY A 38 16.90 -7.69 2.85
N HIS A 39 15.87 -8.51 2.71
CA HIS A 39 14.89 -8.38 1.64
C HIS A 39 14.01 -7.15 1.87
N VAL A 40 13.72 -6.39 0.80
CA VAL A 40 12.76 -5.28 0.85
C VAL A 40 11.34 -5.85 0.85
N VAL A 41 10.66 -5.74 1.98
CA VAL A 41 9.31 -6.29 2.23
C VAL A 41 8.22 -5.23 2.12
N GLY A 42 8.59 -3.97 1.89
CA GLY A 42 7.65 -2.87 1.86
C GLY A 42 8.37 -1.53 1.93
N TYR A 43 7.61 -0.48 2.23
CA TYR A 43 8.15 0.84 2.48
C TYR A 43 7.35 1.59 3.53
N LYS A 44 8.00 2.58 4.14
CA LYS A 44 7.41 3.61 4.98
C LYS A 44 7.51 4.94 4.24
N ASP A 45 6.38 5.59 4.05
CA ASP A 45 6.26 6.91 3.43
C ASP A 45 5.85 7.92 4.50
N MET A 46 6.72 8.89 4.76
CA MET A 46 6.44 10.02 5.65
C MET A 46 5.71 11.07 4.83
N MET A 47 4.44 11.25 5.13
CA MET A 47 3.56 12.21 4.48
C MET A 47 3.35 13.42 5.39
N ARG A 48 3.13 14.59 4.80
CA ARG A 48 2.75 15.80 5.53
C ARG A 48 1.42 16.33 5.01
N ASP A 49 0.48 16.60 5.91
CA ASP A 49 -0.77 17.29 5.60
C ASP A 49 -0.44 18.74 5.17
N SER A 50 -0.87 19.11 3.95
CA SER A 50 -0.56 20.42 3.37
C SER A 50 -1.26 21.59 4.07
N ARG A 51 -2.33 21.32 4.83
CA ARG A 51 -3.15 22.31 5.55
C ARG A 51 -2.72 22.46 7.00
N THR A 52 -2.47 21.36 7.71
CA THR A 52 -2.13 21.39 9.15
C THR A 52 -0.62 21.33 9.40
N GLY A 53 0.16 20.83 8.44
CA GLY A 53 1.59 20.56 8.62
C GLY A 53 1.88 19.29 9.43
N GLU A 54 0.85 18.56 9.86
CA GLU A 54 1.00 17.31 10.61
C GLU A 54 1.67 16.23 9.76
N GLU A 55 2.53 15.43 10.39
CA GLU A 55 3.22 14.32 9.73
C GLU A 55 2.52 12.99 10.01
N LEU A 56 2.40 12.18 8.97
CA LEU A 56 1.74 10.88 8.96
C LEU A 56 2.69 9.85 8.38
N ALA A 57 2.84 8.69 9.02
CA ALA A 57 3.57 7.57 8.46
C ALA A 57 2.59 6.61 7.77
N GLN A 58 2.73 6.44 6.46
CA GLN A 58 2.05 5.39 5.71
C GLN A 58 3.00 4.21 5.53
N ILE A 59 2.55 3.01 5.87
CA ILE A 59 3.32 1.79 5.66
C ILE A 59 2.59 0.92 4.65
N ALA A 60 3.32 0.47 3.65
CA ALA A 60 2.84 -0.45 2.65
C ALA A 60 3.74 -1.68 2.62
N LEU A 61 3.15 -2.82 2.93
CA LEU A 61 3.83 -4.11 2.92
C LEU A 61 3.52 -4.82 1.61
N PHE A 62 4.52 -5.50 1.08
CA PHE A 62 4.41 -6.29 -0.13
C PHE A 62 4.07 -7.74 0.22
N VAL A 63 3.36 -8.41 -0.68
CA VAL A 63 2.98 -9.81 -0.52
C VAL A 63 4.12 -10.69 -1.03
N PRO A 64 4.64 -11.65 -0.25
CA PRO A 64 5.73 -12.52 -0.71
C PRO A 64 5.23 -13.44 -1.84
N ARG A 65 6.07 -13.61 -2.86
CA ARG A 65 5.87 -14.59 -3.93
C ARG A 65 6.70 -15.82 -3.62
N ILE A 66 6.03 -16.95 -3.45
CA ILE A 66 6.65 -18.22 -3.13
C ILE A 66 6.97 -18.99 -4.43
N GLY A 67 8.21 -19.46 -4.56
CA GLY A 67 8.67 -20.30 -5.65
C GLY A 67 8.25 -21.75 -5.49
N GLU A 68 8.61 -22.59 -6.46
CA GLU A 68 8.23 -24.01 -6.48
C GLU A 68 8.82 -24.81 -5.29
N ARG A 69 9.94 -24.35 -4.71
CA ARG A 69 10.61 -25.02 -3.59
C ARG A 69 10.27 -24.38 -2.23
N GLY A 70 9.26 -23.49 -2.19
CA GLY A 70 8.84 -22.82 -0.96
C GLY A 70 9.69 -21.58 -0.60
N GLU A 71 10.61 -21.17 -1.46
CA GLU A 71 11.48 -20.01 -1.26
C GLU A 71 10.79 -18.69 -1.67
N ILE A 72 11.12 -17.57 -1.01
CA ILE A 72 10.63 -16.25 -1.46
C ILE A 72 11.45 -15.83 -2.68
N VAL A 73 10.82 -15.73 -3.84
CA VAL A 73 11.48 -15.35 -5.11
C VAL A 73 11.32 -13.87 -5.45
N GLY A 74 10.51 -13.15 -4.68
CA GLY A 74 10.20 -11.73 -4.87
C GLY A 74 8.96 -11.31 -4.09
N TYR A 75 8.49 -10.11 -4.36
CA TYR A 75 7.35 -9.52 -3.68
C TYR A 75 6.38 -8.84 -4.64
N GLU A 76 5.14 -8.73 -4.22
CA GLU A 76 4.04 -8.10 -4.95
C GLU A 76 3.53 -6.88 -4.17
N GLU A 77 3.77 -5.69 -4.71
CA GLU A 77 3.22 -4.43 -4.21
C GLU A 77 1.84 -4.20 -4.82
N ARG A 78 0.80 -4.13 -3.99
CA ARG A 78 -0.55 -3.83 -4.47
C ARG A 78 -0.66 -2.36 -4.83
N VAL A 79 -1.08 -2.10 -6.07
CA VAL A 79 -1.31 -0.74 -6.58
C VAL A 79 -2.73 -0.64 -7.12
N ARG A 80 -3.23 0.58 -7.33
CA ARG A 80 -4.57 0.76 -7.90
C ARG A 80 -4.64 0.11 -9.28
N GLY A 81 -5.53 -0.87 -9.45
CA GLY A 81 -5.76 -1.58 -10.72
C GLY A 81 -4.90 -2.84 -10.91
N GLY A 82 -4.03 -3.19 -9.97
CA GLY A 82 -3.17 -4.36 -10.13
C GLY A 82 -2.10 -4.48 -9.05
N ALA A 83 -0.94 -4.97 -9.46
CA ALA A 83 0.21 -5.12 -8.62
C ALA A 83 1.51 -4.90 -9.38
N VAL A 84 2.54 -4.43 -8.68
CA VAL A 84 3.91 -4.31 -9.17
C VAL A 84 4.71 -5.46 -8.59
N LEU A 85 5.40 -6.20 -9.45
CA LEU A 85 6.30 -7.27 -9.03
C LEU A 85 7.68 -6.67 -8.77
N ARG A 86 8.26 -7.01 -7.62
CA ARG A 86 9.57 -6.55 -7.16
C ARG A 86 10.46 -7.75 -6.83
N ASP A 87 11.76 -7.58 -7.08
CA ASP A 87 12.76 -8.54 -6.60
C ASP A 87 13.02 -8.38 -5.10
N LEU A 88 13.91 -9.20 -4.55
CA LEU A 88 14.26 -9.19 -3.12
C LEU A 88 14.95 -7.88 -2.68
N ASN A 89 15.51 -7.10 -3.62
CA ASN A 89 16.11 -5.80 -3.34
C ASN A 89 15.11 -4.65 -3.52
N GLY A 90 13.82 -4.94 -3.74
CA GLY A 90 12.78 -3.95 -3.95
C GLY A 90 12.76 -3.36 -5.36
N LYS A 91 13.62 -3.82 -6.28
CA LYS A 91 13.63 -3.33 -7.67
C LYS A 91 12.41 -3.86 -8.40
N ARG A 92 11.72 -2.98 -9.13
CA ARG A 92 10.60 -3.37 -10.00
C ARG A 92 11.08 -4.29 -11.13
N ILE A 93 10.46 -5.47 -11.22
CA ILE A 93 10.73 -6.50 -12.24
C ILE A 93 9.50 -6.83 -13.08
N GLY A 94 8.31 -6.31 -12.76
CA GLY A 94 7.12 -6.55 -13.57
C GLY A 94 5.86 -5.94 -12.99
N GLY A 95 4.71 -6.37 -13.50
CA GLY A 95 3.41 -6.03 -12.96
C GLY A 95 2.32 -7.02 -13.37
N SER A 96 1.28 -7.09 -12.57
CA SER A 96 0.04 -7.84 -12.81
C SER A 96 -1.10 -6.84 -12.85
N TRP A 97 -1.96 -6.89 -13.87
CA TRP A 97 -3.11 -6.01 -14.00
C TRP A 97 -4.36 -6.85 -14.17
N HIS A 98 -5.41 -6.51 -13.42
CA HIS A 98 -6.71 -7.16 -13.59
C HIS A 98 -7.59 -6.26 -14.45
N ASP A 99 -7.89 -6.69 -15.67
CA ASP A 99 -8.93 -6.03 -16.46
C ASP A 99 -10.31 -6.44 -15.93
N LEU A 100 -10.91 -5.53 -15.15
CA LEU A 100 -12.24 -5.73 -14.56
C LEU A 100 -13.36 -5.82 -15.62
N ARG A 101 -13.11 -5.44 -16.88
CA ARG A 101 -14.12 -5.51 -17.96
C ARG A 101 -14.21 -6.88 -18.60
N SER A 102 -13.09 -7.62 -18.66
CA SER A 102 -13.01 -8.90 -19.35
C SER A 102 -12.90 -10.10 -18.41
N GLY A 103 -12.72 -9.87 -17.10
CA GLY A 103 -12.50 -10.94 -16.11
C GLY A 103 -11.16 -11.67 -16.31
N LYS A 104 -10.30 -11.19 -17.22
CA LYS A 104 -9.00 -11.78 -17.54
C LYS A 104 -7.89 -10.89 -16.96
N GLY A 105 -6.98 -11.48 -16.19
CA GLY A 105 -5.78 -10.79 -15.69
C GLY A 105 -4.62 -10.86 -16.69
N LEU A 106 -3.86 -9.78 -16.82
CA LEU A 106 -2.64 -9.70 -17.62
C LEU A 106 -1.43 -9.59 -16.68
N VAL A 107 -0.53 -10.57 -16.71
CA VAL A 107 0.72 -10.54 -15.94
C VAL A 107 1.90 -10.37 -16.88
N ILE A 108 2.73 -9.35 -16.65
CA ILE A 108 3.95 -9.08 -17.40
C ILE A 108 5.12 -9.12 -16.42
N VAL A 109 5.98 -10.14 -16.55
CA VAL A 109 7.21 -10.29 -15.75
C VAL A 109 8.43 -10.11 -16.65
N VAL A 110 9.30 -9.17 -16.30
CA VAL A 110 10.58 -8.95 -16.98
C VAL A 110 11.70 -9.55 -16.11
N ARG A 111 12.16 -10.75 -16.48
CA ARG A 111 13.19 -11.47 -15.72
C ARG A 111 14.59 -10.94 -16.06
N GLY A 112 15.26 -10.33 -15.10
CA GLY A 112 16.71 -10.11 -15.16
C GLY A 112 17.48 -11.41 -14.87
N LYS A 113 18.74 -11.50 -15.31
CA LYS A 113 19.62 -12.66 -15.04
C LYS A 113 19.64 -12.99 -13.53
N GLN A 114 19.29 -14.22 -13.19
CA GLN A 114 19.10 -14.73 -11.83
C GLN A 114 20.43 -14.76 -11.07
N SER A 115 20.43 -14.37 -9.78
CA SER A 115 21.55 -14.55 -8.84
C SER A 115 21.21 -15.71 -7.89
N ASP A 116 22.08 -16.71 -7.83
CA ASP A 116 21.84 -18.05 -7.26
C ASP A 116 21.82 -18.15 -5.72
N ARG A 117 21.33 -17.13 -5.01
CA ARG A 117 21.21 -17.21 -3.55
C ARG A 117 19.84 -16.73 -3.10
N VAL A 118 18.90 -17.68 -3.02
CA VAL A 118 17.58 -17.45 -2.43
C VAL A 118 17.47 -18.29 -1.16
N ALA A 119 17.57 -17.63 -0.01
CA ALA A 119 17.31 -18.25 1.28
C ALA A 119 15.80 -18.47 1.44
N MET A 120 15.40 -19.59 2.05
CA MET A 120 14.03 -19.78 2.53
C MET A 120 13.74 -18.69 3.55
N ALA A 121 12.87 -17.74 3.20
CA ALA A 121 12.53 -16.63 4.07
C ALA A 121 11.13 -16.87 4.66
N GLU A 122 11.06 -16.79 5.98
CA GLU A 122 9.82 -16.84 6.74
C GLU A 122 9.10 -15.50 6.62
N ALA A 123 7.76 -15.53 6.53
CA ALA A 123 6.97 -14.31 6.46
C ALA A 123 7.07 -13.55 7.80
N PRO A 124 7.33 -12.23 7.80
CA PRO A 124 7.42 -11.47 9.05
C PRO A 124 6.09 -11.50 9.80
N SER A 125 6.16 -11.70 11.11
CA SER A 125 5.00 -11.68 12.01
C SER A 125 4.43 -10.27 12.17
N ILE A 126 3.20 -10.14 12.67
CA ILE A 126 2.59 -8.81 12.94
C ILE A 126 3.44 -8.00 13.91
N ASP A 127 4.06 -8.65 14.89
CA ASP A 127 4.94 -7.97 15.86
C ASP A 127 6.22 -7.45 15.21
N ASP A 128 6.80 -8.21 14.27
CA ASP A 128 7.92 -7.74 13.45
C ASP A 128 7.53 -6.51 12.63
N LEU A 129 6.30 -6.47 12.11
CA LEU A 129 5.79 -5.34 11.35
C LEU A 129 5.62 -4.09 12.23
N ILE A 130 5.17 -4.24 13.47
CA ILE A 130 5.04 -3.13 14.44
C ILE A 130 6.42 -2.56 14.81
N HIS A 131 7.40 -3.41 15.03
CA HIS A 131 8.78 -2.99 15.32
C HIS A 131 9.47 -2.35 14.11
N LEU A 132 9.32 -2.93 12.91
CA LEU A 132 9.85 -2.37 11.66
C LEU A 132 9.25 -1.00 11.34
N ALA A 133 7.98 -0.82 11.68
CA ALA A 133 7.26 0.43 11.53
C ALA A 133 7.71 1.53 12.52
N ARG A 134 8.44 1.15 13.58
CA ARG A 134 8.73 1.99 14.77
C ARG A 134 7.45 2.59 15.36
N LEU A 135 6.38 1.79 15.42
CA LEU A 135 5.07 2.21 15.94
C LEU A 135 4.92 2.00 17.46
N ALA A 136 5.89 1.36 18.10
CA ALA A 136 5.98 1.25 19.56
C ALA A 136 7.04 2.22 20.08
N ASN A 137 6.66 3.03 21.07
CA ASN A 137 7.56 3.77 21.95
C ASN A 137 8.13 2.84 23.02
#